data_AF-A0A2V9TJB2-F1
#
_entry.id   AF-A0A2V9TJB2-F1
#
_cell.length_a   1.000
_cell.length_b   1.000
_cell.length_c   1.000
_cell.angle_alpha   90.00
_cell.angle_beta   90.00
_cell.angle_gamma   90.00
#
_symmetry.space_group_name_H-M   'P 1'
#
loop_
_entity.id
_entity.type
_entity.pdbx_description
1 polymer ?
#
loop_
_entity_poly.entity_id
_entity_poly.type
_entity_poly.pdbx_seq_one_letter_code
_entity_poly.pdbx_strand_id
1 'polypeptide(L)'
;MECYSEQMCVIFVDGELAVNEARRLRDHLATCQRCRELVDALRAENQVLGESLHELPEEAADPVGVPRLRLSRVWGDLAALAAVLALVSVFSAWVDKLRIPEALEWLNPFSADGLTNLIFNLSYYFAHGGTAMLADYAAVVGGLFLLLGGGALLLGRRWRLHQPGLRLLIVLLTLSLPSFALERRHAEFVTVAANETVDDTL
;
A
#
# COMPACT_ATOMS: atom_id res chain seq x y z
N MET A 1 52.32 -21.29 -2.37
CA MET A 1 51.03 -21.72 -2.93
C MET A 1 50.22 -20.47 -3.20
N GLU A 2 49.90 -20.20 -4.46
CA GLU A 2 49.12 -19.03 -4.85
C GLU A 2 47.70 -19.18 -4.29
N CYS A 3 47.19 -18.10 -3.68
CA CYS A 3 45.80 -18.03 -3.25
C CYS A 3 44.90 -17.88 -4.46
N TYR A 4 43.67 -18.40 -4.38
CA TYR A 4 42.67 -18.16 -5.41
C TYR A 4 42.25 -16.69 -5.44
N SER A 5 41.87 -16.20 -6.62
CA SER A 5 41.34 -14.85 -6.79
C SER A 5 39.99 -14.70 -6.08
N GLU A 6 39.70 -13.49 -5.64
CA GLU A 6 38.44 -13.15 -4.98
C GLU A 6 37.22 -13.50 -5.86
N GLN A 7 37.33 -13.27 -7.18
CA GLN A 7 36.29 -13.65 -8.15
C GLN A 7 35.95 -15.14 -8.11
N MET A 8 36.94 -16.03 -7.99
CA MET A 8 36.69 -17.47 -7.89
C MET A 8 36.01 -17.85 -6.57
N CYS A 9 36.31 -17.14 -5.49
CA CYS A 9 35.66 -17.34 -4.19
C CYS A 9 34.20 -16.87 -4.19
N VAL A 10 33.88 -15.77 -4.87
CA VAL A 10 32.50 -15.29 -5.05
C VAL A 10 31.66 -16.31 -5.83
N ILE A 11 32.14 -16.74 -7.01
CA ILE A 11 31.44 -17.74 -7.85
C ILE A 11 31.24 -19.07 -7.10
N PHE A 12 32.19 -19.44 -6.24
CA PHE A 12 32.06 -20.61 -5.37
C PHE A 12 31.00 -20.47 -4.29
N VAL A 13 30.91 -19.30 -3.64
CA VAL A 13 29.90 -19.02 -2.60
C VAL A 13 28.49 -18.99 -3.20
N ASP A 14 28.36 -18.48 -4.42
CA ASP A 14 27.09 -18.46 -5.17
C ASP A 14 26.69 -19.84 -5.71
N GLY A 15 27.59 -20.83 -5.69
CA GLY A 15 27.33 -22.21 -6.13
C GLY A 15 27.45 -22.44 -7.64
N GLU A 16 27.86 -21.42 -8.40
CA GLU A 16 27.97 -21.45 -9.87
C GLU A 16 29.30 -22.01 -10.38
N LEU A 17 30.21 -22.39 -9.47
CA LEU A 17 31.52 -22.91 -9.86
C LEU A 17 31.43 -24.37 -10.36
N ALA A 18 32.11 -24.67 -11.46
CA ALA A 18 32.15 -26.02 -12.03
C ALA A 18 32.58 -27.06 -10.98
N VAL A 19 31.91 -28.23 -10.96
CA VAL A 19 32.05 -29.25 -9.89
C VAL A 19 33.51 -29.67 -9.63
N ASN A 20 34.34 -29.72 -10.68
CA ASN A 20 35.76 -30.06 -10.57
C ASN A 20 36.59 -28.95 -9.91
N GLU A 21 36.27 -27.69 -10.19
CA GLU A 21 36.94 -26.52 -9.64
C GLU A 21 36.49 -26.25 -8.21
N ALA A 22 35.20 -26.45 -7.91
CA ALA A 22 34.66 -26.41 -6.56
C ALA A 22 35.30 -27.45 -5.63
N ARG A 23 35.63 -28.65 -6.14
CA ARG A 23 36.39 -29.66 -5.38
C ARG A 23 37.81 -29.17 -5.08
N ARG A 24 38.54 -28.68 -6.08
CA ARG A 24 39.91 -28.15 -5.90
C ARG A 24 39.95 -26.97 -4.92
N LEU A 25 38.97 -26.08 -4.99
CA LEU A 25 38.88 -24.95 -4.08
C LEU A 25 38.55 -25.42 -2.65
N ARG A 26 37.67 -26.41 -2.46
CA ARG A 26 37.42 -27.01 -1.14
C ARG A 26 38.67 -27.65 -0.54
N ASP A 27 39.46 -28.36 -1.33
CA ASP A 27 40.73 -28.94 -0.88
C ASP A 27 41.73 -27.84 -0.49
N HIS A 28 41.74 -26.71 -1.22
CA HIS A 28 42.56 -25.54 -0.88
C HIS A 28 42.09 -24.85 0.41
N LEU A 29 40.79 -24.73 0.65
CA LEU A 29 40.24 -24.13 1.88
C LEU A 29 40.62 -24.92 3.14
N ALA A 30 40.89 -26.23 3.02
CA ALA A 30 41.38 -27.04 4.12
C ALA A 30 42.80 -26.64 4.58
N THR A 31 43.61 -26.09 3.67
CA THR A 31 45.03 -25.78 3.92
C THR A 31 45.32 -24.27 4.02
N CYS A 32 44.50 -23.41 3.41
CA CYS A 32 44.71 -21.96 3.35
C CYS A 32 43.72 -21.20 4.24
N GLN A 33 44.21 -20.61 5.33
CA GLN A 33 43.40 -19.83 6.26
C GLN A 33 42.83 -18.55 5.63
N ARG A 34 43.63 -17.83 4.84
CA ARG A 34 43.19 -16.57 4.18
C ARG A 34 42.00 -16.77 3.25
N CYS A 35 42.02 -17.83 2.44
CA CYS A 35 40.90 -18.12 1.53
C CYS A 35 39.65 -18.56 2.31
N ARG A 36 39.82 -19.18 3.49
CA ARG A 36 38.71 -19.53 4.38
C ARG A 36 38.04 -18.30 4.97
N GLU A 37 38.83 -17.37 5.50
CA GLU A 37 38.33 -16.10 6.03
C GLU A 37 37.58 -15.29 4.96
N LEU A 38 38.09 -15.25 3.74
CA LEU A 38 37.43 -14.59 2.61
C LEU A 38 36.07 -15.23 2.28
N VAL A 39 36.02 -16.56 2.16
CA VAL A 39 34.78 -17.29 1.84
C VAL A 39 33.75 -17.16 2.96
N ASP A 40 34.18 -17.16 4.21
CA ASP A 40 33.27 -17.01 5.36
C ASP A 40 32.72 -15.57 5.46
N ALA A 41 33.54 -14.56 5.14
CA ALA A 41 33.08 -13.16 5.04
C ALA A 41 32.02 -13.00 3.94
N LEU A 42 32.27 -13.55 2.75
CA LEU A 42 31.32 -13.51 1.63
C LEU A 42 30.00 -14.24 1.95
N ARG A 43 30.05 -15.36 2.69
CA ARG A 43 28.83 -16.05 3.16
C ARG A 43 28.04 -15.22 4.16
N ALA A 44 28.72 -14.56 5.09
CA ALA A 44 28.08 -13.68 6.07
C ALA A 44 27.38 -12.51 5.38
N GLU A 45 28.03 -11.89 4.37
CA GLU A 45 27.41 -10.84 3.55
C GLU A 45 26.20 -11.35 2.77
N ASN A 46 26.31 -12.51 2.09
CA ASN A 46 25.20 -13.10 1.36
C ASN A 46 24.02 -13.47 2.29
N GLN A 47 24.29 -13.89 3.53
CA GLN A 47 23.24 -14.15 4.52
C GLN A 47 22.52 -12.84 4.90
N VAL A 48 23.26 -11.77 5.20
CA VAL A 48 22.68 -10.46 5.56
C VAL A 48 21.87 -9.87 4.40
N LEU A 49 22.39 -9.99 3.17
CA LEU A 49 21.68 -9.59 1.96
C LEU A 49 20.41 -10.44 1.77
N GLY A 50 20.50 -11.75 1.95
CA GLY A 50 19.38 -12.68 1.91
C GLY A 50 18.29 -12.33 2.93
N GLU A 51 18.66 -12.05 4.18
CA GLU A 51 17.73 -11.64 5.24
C GLU A 51 17.06 -10.29 4.90
N SER A 52 17.83 -9.31 4.41
CA SER A 52 17.29 -8.00 4.01
C SER A 52 16.33 -8.07 2.81
N LEU A 53 16.59 -8.99 1.87
CA LEU A 53 15.71 -9.24 0.73
C LEU A 53 14.51 -10.10 1.15
N HIS A 54 14.64 -10.97 2.13
CA HIS A 54 13.54 -11.77 2.67
C HIS A 54 12.56 -10.92 3.50
N GLU A 55 13.00 -9.79 4.08
CA GLU A 55 12.14 -8.75 4.66
C GLU A 55 11.31 -7.98 3.61
N LEU A 56 11.54 -8.24 2.31
CA LEU A 56 10.66 -7.85 1.20
C LEU A 56 9.81 -9.04 0.70
N PRO A 57 8.98 -9.72 1.53
CA PRO A 57 8.16 -10.81 1.02
C PRO A 57 7.00 -10.23 0.19
N GLU A 58 7.24 -10.03 -1.09
CA GLU A 58 6.22 -10.23 -2.12
C GLU A 58 6.31 -11.68 -2.59
N GLU A 59 5.22 -12.42 -2.40
CA GLU A 59 4.82 -13.51 -3.28
C GLU A 59 5.76 -14.74 -3.43
N ALA A 60 6.31 -15.28 -2.35
CA ALA A 60 6.73 -16.68 -2.34
C ALA A 60 5.51 -17.57 -2.07
N ALA A 61 4.95 -18.13 -3.14
CA ALA A 61 3.94 -19.18 -3.07
C ALA A 61 4.53 -20.43 -2.38
N ASP A 62 4.04 -20.73 -1.19
CA ASP A 62 4.16 -22.06 -0.59
C ASP A 62 2.74 -22.65 -0.43
N PRO A 63 2.41 -23.81 -1.02
CA PRO A 63 1.05 -24.30 -1.10
C PRO A 63 0.67 -25.20 0.08
N VAL A 64 0.99 -24.86 1.33
CA VAL A 64 0.50 -25.66 2.48
C VAL A 64 0.30 -24.77 3.71
N GLY A 65 -0.81 -24.02 3.75
CA GLY A 65 -1.08 -23.18 4.93
C GLY A 65 -2.32 -22.28 4.85
N VAL A 66 -3.48 -22.88 5.13
CA VAL A 66 -4.69 -22.25 5.71
C VAL A 66 -5.54 -21.29 4.82
N PRO A 67 -6.80 -21.63 4.51
CA PRO A 67 -7.69 -20.83 3.64
C PRO A 67 -8.28 -19.56 4.30
N ARG A 68 -8.05 -19.30 5.59
CA ARG A 68 -8.72 -18.21 6.33
C ARG A 68 -8.19 -16.81 5.99
N LEU A 69 -6.91 -16.68 5.65
CA LEU A 69 -6.29 -15.39 5.32
C LEU A 69 -6.65 -14.91 3.90
N ARG A 70 -6.76 -15.83 2.91
CA ARG A 70 -7.24 -15.49 1.56
C ARG A 70 -8.66 -14.96 1.55
N LEU A 71 -9.56 -15.54 2.35
CA LEU A 71 -10.94 -15.06 2.45
C LEU A 71 -10.94 -13.61 2.97
N SER A 72 -10.24 -13.32 4.07
CA SER A 72 -10.21 -11.95 4.64
C SER A 72 -9.68 -10.89 3.66
N ARG A 73 -8.73 -11.26 2.77
CA ARG A 73 -8.18 -10.36 1.76
C ARG A 73 -9.16 -10.11 0.61
N VAL A 74 -9.82 -11.15 0.11
CA VAL A 74 -10.86 -11.02 -0.93
C VAL A 74 -12.06 -10.22 -0.42
N TRP A 75 -12.47 -10.42 0.84
CA TRP A 75 -13.52 -9.61 1.46
C TRP A 75 -13.07 -8.17 1.71
N GLY A 76 -11.79 -7.93 2.01
CA GLY A 76 -11.19 -6.61 2.08
C GLY A 76 -11.19 -5.87 0.75
N ASP A 77 -10.83 -6.56 -0.33
CA ASP A 77 -10.84 -6.00 -1.70
C ASP A 77 -12.27 -5.73 -2.19
N LEU A 78 -13.22 -6.61 -1.89
CA LEU A 78 -14.63 -6.39 -2.18
C LEU A 78 -15.22 -5.24 -1.35
N ALA A 79 -14.85 -5.11 -0.08
CA ALA A 79 -15.27 -4.00 0.77
C ALA A 79 -14.66 -2.68 0.29
N ALA A 80 -13.40 -2.67 -0.16
CA ALA A 80 -12.75 -1.51 -0.74
C ALA A 80 -13.42 -1.09 -2.06
N LEU A 81 -13.72 -2.05 -2.95
CA LEU A 81 -14.44 -1.80 -4.18
C LEU A 81 -15.85 -1.25 -3.90
N ALA A 82 -16.57 -1.85 -2.96
CA ALA A 82 -17.89 -1.39 -2.54
C ALA A 82 -17.84 0.03 -1.93
N ALA A 83 -16.82 0.32 -1.11
CA ALA A 83 -16.61 1.64 -0.54
C ALA A 83 -16.32 2.68 -1.63
N VAL A 84 -15.47 2.37 -2.61
CA VAL A 84 -15.18 3.25 -3.75
C VAL A 84 -16.44 3.49 -4.58
N LEU A 85 -17.20 2.44 -4.90
CA LEU A 85 -18.46 2.57 -5.63
C LEU A 85 -19.49 3.41 -4.86
N ALA A 86 -19.60 3.23 -3.54
CA ALA A 86 -20.48 4.02 -2.69
C ALA A 86 -20.04 5.50 -2.64
N LEU A 87 -18.72 5.76 -2.57
CA LEU A 87 -18.19 7.13 -2.58
C LEU A 87 -18.46 7.81 -3.92
N VAL A 88 -18.30 7.09 -5.03
CA VAL A 88 -18.63 7.58 -6.38
C VAL A 88 -20.13 7.84 -6.51
N SER A 89 -21.00 6.97 -6.00
CA SER A 89 -22.45 7.17 -6.09
C SER A 89 -22.94 8.31 -5.21
N VAL A 90 -22.35 8.49 -4.01
CA VAL A 90 -22.65 9.63 -3.13
C VAL A 90 -22.17 10.93 -3.77
N PHE A 91 -20.98 10.91 -4.38
CA PHE A 91 -20.46 12.06 -5.12
C PHE A 91 -21.33 12.41 -6.32
N SER A 92 -21.77 11.42 -7.12
CA SER A 92 -22.66 11.66 -8.26
C SER A 92 -24.02 12.20 -7.81
N ALA A 93 -24.62 11.64 -6.75
CA ALA A 93 -25.88 12.13 -6.19
C ALA A 93 -25.77 13.53 -5.59
N TRP A 94 -24.57 13.91 -5.11
CA TRP A 94 -24.28 15.27 -4.64
C TRP A 94 -24.10 16.25 -5.80
N VAL A 95 -23.46 15.81 -6.89
CA VAL A 95 -23.32 16.56 -8.15
C VAL A 95 -24.67 16.78 -8.84
N ASP A 96 -25.57 15.79 -8.84
CA ASP A 96 -26.93 15.97 -9.38
C ASP A 96 -27.74 17.01 -8.60
N LYS A 97 -27.42 17.23 -7.32
CA LYS A 97 -28.03 18.29 -6.49
C LYS A 97 -27.42 19.66 -6.70
N LEU A 98 -26.20 19.74 -7.26
CA LEU A 98 -25.64 20.99 -7.77
C LEU A 98 -26.39 21.30 -9.07
N ARG A 99 -27.54 21.98 -8.95
CA ARG A 99 -28.34 22.42 -10.10
C ARG A 99 -27.50 23.36 -10.98
N ILE A 100 -26.79 22.79 -11.94
CA ILE A 100 -26.17 23.54 -13.03
C ILE A 100 -27.35 24.15 -13.83
N PRO A 101 -27.37 25.47 -14.06
CA PRO A 101 -28.43 26.09 -14.86
C PRO A 101 -28.51 25.42 -16.24
N GLU A 102 -29.72 25.21 -16.78
CA GLU A 102 -29.93 24.54 -18.09
C GLU A 102 -29.07 25.15 -19.21
N ALA A 103 -28.78 26.45 -19.15
CA ALA A 103 -27.89 27.15 -20.09
C ALA A 103 -26.41 26.70 -20.06
N LEU A 104 -25.98 25.95 -19.04
CA LEU A 104 -24.62 25.43 -18.86
C LEU A 104 -24.58 23.89 -18.90
N GLU A 105 -25.67 23.20 -19.26
CA GLU A 105 -25.66 21.73 -19.39
C GLU A 105 -24.68 21.22 -20.45
N TRP A 106 -24.36 22.04 -21.46
CA TRP A 106 -23.35 21.75 -22.48
C TRP A 106 -21.91 21.73 -21.94
N LEU A 107 -21.69 22.23 -20.71
CA LEU A 107 -20.42 22.14 -19.97
C LEU A 107 -20.42 21.00 -18.95
N ASN A 108 -21.56 20.34 -18.72
CA ASN A 108 -21.64 19.26 -17.75
C ASN A 108 -21.02 17.98 -18.34
N PRO A 109 -19.90 17.47 -17.80
CA PRO A 109 -19.26 16.25 -18.33
C PRO A 109 -20.10 14.98 -18.10
N PHE A 110 -21.15 15.06 -17.27
CA PHE A 110 -22.03 13.94 -16.96
C PHE A 110 -23.35 13.96 -17.74
N SER A 111 -23.62 15.00 -18.53
CA SER A 111 -24.79 15.05 -19.43
C SER A 111 -24.42 14.49 -20.82
N ALA A 112 -25.41 13.97 -21.55
CA ALA A 112 -25.19 13.48 -22.91
C ALA A 112 -24.76 14.61 -23.88
N ASP A 113 -25.39 15.78 -23.75
CA ASP A 113 -25.08 16.95 -24.58
C ASP A 113 -23.72 17.57 -24.24
N GLY A 114 -23.33 17.58 -22.96
CA GLY A 114 -22.01 18.05 -22.54
C GLY A 114 -20.89 17.09 -22.92
N LEU A 115 -21.10 15.78 -22.79
CA LEU A 115 -20.13 14.75 -23.21
C LEU A 115 -19.88 14.80 -24.72
N THR A 116 -20.95 14.90 -25.52
CA THR A 116 -20.81 15.01 -26.99
C THR A 116 -20.11 16.31 -27.41
N ASN A 117 -20.44 17.43 -26.79
CA ASN A 117 -19.78 18.71 -27.06
C ASN A 117 -18.30 18.70 -26.64
N LEU A 118 -17.96 18.07 -25.52
CA LEU A 118 -16.59 17.94 -25.04
C LEU A 118 -15.75 17.04 -25.95
N ILE A 119 -16.33 15.92 -26.41
CA ILE A 119 -15.69 15.04 -27.40
C ILE A 119 -15.47 15.79 -28.72
N PHE A 120 -16.46 16.51 -29.23
CA PHE A 120 -16.34 17.27 -30.47
C PHE A 120 -15.28 18.37 -30.37
N ASN A 121 -15.26 19.14 -29.28
CA ASN A 121 -14.24 20.17 -29.04
C ASN A 121 -12.86 19.56 -28.94
N LEU A 122 -12.72 18.43 -28.24
CA LEU A 122 -11.46 17.72 -28.12
C LEU A 122 -10.97 17.25 -29.51
N SER A 123 -11.83 16.59 -30.28
CA SER A 123 -11.50 16.13 -31.64
C SER A 123 -11.17 17.29 -32.58
N TYR A 124 -11.92 18.39 -32.52
CA TYR A 124 -11.66 19.60 -33.30
C TYR A 124 -10.31 20.22 -32.94
N TYR A 125 -10.00 20.31 -31.64
CA TYR A 125 -8.72 20.81 -31.13
C TYR A 125 -7.53 19.95 -31.57
N PHE A 126 -7.68 18.62 -31.53
CA PHE A 126 -6.67 17.69 -32.06
C PHE A 126 -6.48 17.84 -33.57
N ALA A 127 -7.58 17.96 -34.32
CA ALA A 127 -7.54 18.12 -35.78
C ALA A 127 -6.90 19.45 -36.24
N HIS A 128 -7.02 20.51 -35.44
CA HIS A 128 -6.48 21.85 -35.74
C HIS A 128 -5.12 22.13 -35.08
N GLY A 129 -4.39 21.09 -34.67
CA GLY A 129 -3.01 21.25 -34.20
C GLY A 129 -2.84 21.78 -32.77
N GLY A 130 -3.87 21.69 -31.93
CA GLY A 130 -3.79 22.04 -30.51
C GLY A 130 -2.86 21.13 -29.67
N THR A 131 -2.34 20.08 -30.27
CA THR A 131 -1.40 19.13 -29.66
C THR A 131 -0.07 19.75 -29.25
N ALA A 132 0.34 20.85 -29.90
CA ALA A 132 1.60 21.54 -29.59
C ALA A 132 1.63 22.08 -28.16
N MET A 133 0.52 22.62 -27.64
CA MET A 133 0.42 23.04 -26.24
C MET A 133 0.14 21.89 -25.27
N LEU A 134 -0.53 20.82 -25.74
CA LEU A 134 -0.86 19.66 -24.90
C LEU A 134 0.36 18.85 -24.49
N ALA A 135 1.40 18.78 -25.32
CA ALA A 135 2.61 18.01 -24.98
C ALA A 135 3.32 18.60 -23.76
N ASP A 136 3.48 19.93 -23.72
CA ASP A 136 4.09 20.63 -22.58
C ASP A 136 3.21 20.55 -21.32
N TYR A 137 1.89 20.70 -21.47
CA TYR A 137 0.96 20.52 -20.35
C TYR A 137 0.91 19.07 -19.85
N ALA A 138 0.94 18.08 -20.73
CA ALA A 138 0.94 16.67 -20.37
C ALA A 138 2.24 16.27 -19.65
N ALA A 139 3.38 16.85 -20.03
CA ALA A 139 4.63 16.65 -19.32
C ALA A 139 4.59 17.23 -17.90
N VAL A 140 4.06 18.45 -17.73
CA VAL A 140 3.94 19.09 -16.41
C VAL A 140 2.92 18.38 -15.53
N VAL A 141 1.72 18.12 -16.04
CA VAL A 141 0.64 17.45 -15.31
C VAL A 141 1.01 16.00 -15.03
N GLY A 142 1.55 15.28 -16.02
CA GLY A 142 2.05 13.91 -15.85
C GLY A 142 3.18 13.82 -14.83
N GLY A 143 4.11 14.77 -14.84
CA GLY A 143 5.17 14.89 -13.83
C GLY A 143 4.61 15.14 -12.43
N LEU A 144 3.60 16.00 -12.30
CA LEU A 144 2.92 16.26 -11.03
C LEU A 144 2.18 15.02 -10.51
N PHE A 145 1.48 14.29 -11.38
CA PHE A 145 0.81 13.03 -11.02
C PHE A 145 1.81 11.92 -10.67
N LEU A 146 2.96 11.85 -11.34
CA LEU A 146 4.04 10.93 -10.99
C LEU A 146 4.70 11.28 -9.65
N LEU A 147 4.87 12.57 -9.35
CA LEU A 147 5.40 13.03 -8.06
C LEU A 147 4.40 12.80 -6.91
N LEU A 148 3.13 13.13 -7.12
CA LEU A 148 2.08 12.92 -6.12
C LEU A 148 1.76 11.43 -5.95
N GLY A 149 1.59 10.70 -7.04
CA GLY A 149 1.32 9.26 -7.04
C GLY A 149 2.52 8.45 -6.55
N GLY A 150 3.72 8.73 -7.06
CA GLY A 150 4.96 8.12 -6.60
C GLY A 150 5.30 8.48 -5.16
N GLY A 151 5.08 9.73 -4.76
CA GLY A 151 5.21 10.19 -3.38
C GLY A 151 4.22 9.50 -2.45
N ALA A 152 2.95 9.41 -2.81
CA ALA A 152 1.93 8.70 -2.04
C ALA A 152 2.20 7.19 -1.96
N LEU A 153 2.74 6.59 -3.01
CA LEU A 153 3.08 5.16 -3.04
C LEU A 153 4.32 4.86 -2.18
N LEU A 154 5.33 5.72 -2.21
CA LEU A 154 6.50 5.65 -1.33
C LEU A 154 6.13 5.91 0.13
N LEU A 155 5.28 6.91 0.40
CA LEU A 155 4.79 7.22 1.73
C LEU A 155 3.87 6.12 2.27
N GLY A 156 3.03 5.54 1.40
CA GLY A 156 2.19 4.38 1.69
C GLY A 156 3.01 3.13 2.01
N ARG A 157 4.09 2.86 1.25
CA ARG A 157 5.05 1.79 1.59
C ARG A 157 5.72 2.03 2.94
N ARG A 158 6.17 3.26 3.20
CA ARG A 158 6.84 3.63 4.46
C ARG A 158 5.90 3.61 5.67
N TRP A 159 4.63 4.01 5.50
CA TRP A 159 3.61 3.91 6.53
C TRP A 159 3.12 2.49 6.78
N ARG A 160 3.17 1.61 5.77
CA ARG A 160 2.83 0.18 5.93
C ARG A 160 3.87 -0.56 6.77
N LEU A 161 5.13 -0.12 6.74
CA LEU A 161 6.22 -0.62 7.60
C LEU A 161 6.14 -0.09 9.05
N HIS A 162 5.60 1.11 9.27
CA HIS A 162 5.41 1.71 10.61
C HIS A 162 4.07 1.35 11.29
N GLN A 163 3.39 0.28 10.85
CA GLN A 163 2.10 -0.16 11.38
C GLN A 163 2.07 -0.77 12.82
N PRO A 164 3.15 -1.08 13.57
CA PRO A 164 2.94 -1.56 14.94
C PRO A 164 2.37 -0.45 15.84
N GLY A 165 2.84 0.80 15.69
CA GLY A 165 2.42 1.90 16.56
C GLY A 165 0.98 2.36 16.35
N LEU A 166 0.54 2.45 15.09
CA LEU A 166 -0.80 2.97 14.76
C LEU A 166 -1.90 1.96 15.11
N ARG A 167 -1.64 0.65 14.93
CA ARG A 167 -2.54 -0.42 15.41
C ARG A 167 -2.60 -0.47 16.93
N LEU A 168 -1.48 -0.27 17.61
CA LEU A 168 -1.43 -0.20 19.07
C LEU A 168 -2.22 1.02 19.60
N LEU A 169 -2.13 2.15 18.90
CA LEU A 169 -2.87 3.38 19.21
C LEU A 169 -4.38 3.21 18.98
N ILE A 170 -4.80 2.52 17.91
CA ILE A 170 -6.22 2.15 17.68
C ILE A 170 -6.72 1.21 18.77
N VAL A 171 -5.94 0.18 19.15
CA VAL A 171 -6.31 -0.77 20.20
C VAL A 171 -6.42 -0.08 21.57
N LEU A 172 -5.47 0.79 21.92
CA LEU A 172 -5.53 1.63 23.11
C LEU A 172 -6.76 2.55 23.09
N LEU A 173 -7.09 3.16 21.95
CA LEU A 173 -8.29 3.98 21.82
C LEU A 173 -9.56 3.16 22.01
N THR A 174 -9.67 1.96 21.43
CA THR A 174 -10.83 1.08 21.61
C THR A 174 -10.98 0.56 23.03
N LEU A 175 -9.87 0.34 23.74
CA LEU A 175 -9.86 -0.06 25.15
C LEU A 175 -10.14 1.12 26.10
N SER A 176 -9.91 2.34 25.63
CA SER A 176 -10.17 3.58 26.39
C SER A 176 -11.60 4.11 26.22
N LEU A 177 -12.46 3.48 25.41
CA LEU A 177 -13.88 3.83 25.43
C LEU A 177 -14.39 3.54 26.84
N PRO A 178 -14.86 4.56 27.59
CA PRO A 178 -15.43 4.34 28.90
C PRO A 178 -16.64 3.42 28.72
N SER A 179 -16.63 2.28 29.40
CA SER A 179 -17.85 1.54 29.63
C SER A 179 -18.74 2.43 30.50
N PHE A 180 -19.52 3.28 29.85
CA PHE A 180 -20.56 4.04 30.51
C PHE A 180 -21.64 3.05 30.93
N ALA A 181 -21.56 2.62 32.20
CA ALA A 181 -22.68 2.08 32.94
C ALA A 181 -23.69 3.23 33.18
N LEU A 182 -24.34 3.70 32.12
CA LEU A 182 -25.40 4.68 32.19
C LEU A 182 -26.69 3.95 31.82
N GLU A 183 -27.31 3.35 32.83
CA GLU A 183 -28.60 2.69 32.68
C GLU A 183 -29.67 3.77 32.52
N ARG A 184 -29.91 4.17 31.26
CA ARG A 184 -30.92 5.16 30.91
C ARG A 184 -32.30 4.52 30.96
N ARG A 185 -33.00 4.68 32.08
CA ARG A 185 -34.40 4.27 32.21
C ARG A 185 -35.30 5.39 31.68
N HIS A 186 -35.89 5.21 30.50
CA HIS A 186 -36.93 6.11 29.98
C HIS A 186 -38.30 5.56 30.33
N ALA A 187 -39.01 6.24 31.24
CA ALA A 187 -40.43 6.06 31.51
C ALA A 187 -41.03 7.40 31.92
N GLU A 188 -42.31 7.62 31.62
CA GLU A 188 -43.05 8.85 31.97
C GLU A 188 -43.21 9.01 33.50
N PHE A 189 -43.11 7.90 34.24
CA PHE A 189 -43.02 7.86 35.70
C PHE A 189 -41.90 6.89 36.11
N VAL A 190 -40.89 7.37 36.84
CA VAL A 190 -39.80 6.56 37.38
C VAL A 190 -40.00 6.42 38.88
N THR A 191 -40.19 5.19 39.38
CA THR A 191 -40.28 4.91 40.82
C THR A 191 -38.87 4.73 41.39
N VAL A 192 -38.39 5.76 42.09
CA VAL A 192 -37.08 5.80 42.76
C VAL A 192 -37.24 5.30 44.20
N ALA A 193 -36.33 4.44 44.67
CA ALA A 193 -36.36 3.95 46.05
C ALA A 193 -35.91 5.04 47.03
N ALA A 194 -36.44 5.03 48.26
CA ALA A 194 -36.24 6.10 49.26
C ALA A 194 -34.78 6.34 49.71
N ASN A 195 -33.85 5.50 49.27
CA ASN A 195 -32.42 5.57 49.59
C ASN A 195 -31.55 6.07 48.41
N GLU A 196 -32.16 6.46 47.30
CA GLU A 196 -31.45 6.91 46.10
C GLU A 196 -31.53 8.44 45.98
N THR A 197 -30.38 9.10 45.88
CA THR A 197 -30.27 10.55 45.73
C THR A 197 -30.37 10.94 44.27
N VAL A 198 -31.40 11.72 43.93
CA VAL A 198 -31.56 12.32 42.59
C VAL A 198 -30.74 13.61 42.57
N ASP A 199 -29.70 13.63 41.74
CA ASP A 199 -28.87 14.83 41.53
C ASP A 199 -29.47 15.63 40.37
N ASP A 200 -30.21 16.69 40.71
CA ASP A 200 -30.98 17.52 39.77
C ASP A 200 -30.20 18.80 39.43
N THR A 201 -28.98 18.63 38.91
CA THR A 201 -28.21 19.76 38.37
C THR A 201 -28.49 19.87 36.87
N LEU A 202 -29.34 20.84 36.52
CA LEU A 202 -29.60 21.31 35.15
C LEU A 202 -28.33 21.84 34.46
#